data_AF-T0GWW4-F1
#
_entry.id   AF-T0GWW4-F1
#
_cell.length_a   1.000
_cell.length_b   1.000
_cell.length_c   1.000
_cell.angle_alpha   90.00
_cell.angle_beta   90.00
_cell.angle_gamma   90.00
#
_symmetry.space_group_name_H-M   'P 1'
#
loop_
_entity.id
_entity.type
_entity.pdbx_description
1 polymer ?
#
loop_
_entity_poly.entity_id
_entity_poly.type
_entity_poly.pdbx_seq_one_letter_code
_entity_poly.pdbx_strand_id
1 'polypeptide(L)'
;MKKNPFKAIKKSIQNFTSALIFFYLILNCSLPNEDDSFNRDNEKRVILQYLLLPPTDPIRSCIDALQAAQICLNQAPDLPTPLSEATIVSLFSGGDSSLESYQSYCDSLIHSPTFVKYTSRAQACVMDCNRSYWTNKNSAGTCGEDGGSQIMGLSTATFGCTKTCTSVSGL
;
A
#
# COMPACT_ATOMS: atom_id res chain seq x y z
N MET A 1 -44.87 -20.75 40.96
CA MET A 1 -44.51 -21.18 39.58
C MET A 1 -43.02 -21.47 39.51
N LYS A 2 -42.61 -22.75 39.43
CA LYS A 2 -41.19 -23.15 39.35
C LYS A 2 -40.70 -23.04 37.90
N LYS A 3 -39.76 -22.13 37.62
CA LYS A 3 -39.13 -22.02 36.29
C LYS A 3 -38.29 -23.27 36.05
N ASN A 4 -38.59 -23.97 34.95
CA ASN A 4 -38.00 -25.27 34.62
C ASN A 4 -36.54 -25.06 34.12
N PRO A 5 -35.51 -25.50 34.87
CA PRO A 5 -34.11 -25.13 34.61
C PRO A 5 -33.60 -25.64 33.26
N PHE A 6 -34.15 -26.75 32.76
CA PHE A 6 -33.80 -27.33 31.46
C PHE A 6 -34.13 -26.42 30.26
N LYS A 7 -35.17 -25.58 30.38
CA LYS A 7 -35.56 -24.65 29.29
C LYS A 7 -34.64 -23.43 29.22
N ALA A 8 -34.06 -23.03 30.36
CA ALA A 8 -33.07 -21.96 30.43
C ALA A 8 -31.71 -22.41 29.87
N ILE A 9 -31.29 -23.64 30.18
CA ILE A 9 -30.04 -24.24 29.68
C ILE A 9 -30.10 -24.42 28.15
N LYS A 10 -31.21 -24.92 27.60
CA LYS A 10 -31.37 -25.09 26.14
C LYS A 10 -31.28 -23.76 25.37
N LYS A 11 -31.86 -22.68 25.92
CA LYS A 11 -31.80 -21.34 25.32
C LYS A 11 -30.40 -20.72 25.42
N SER A 12 -29.68 -20.99 26.51
CA SER A 12 -28.29 -20.56 26.71
C SER A 12 -27.34 -21.26 25.74
N ILE A 13 -27.46 -22.57 25.55
CA ILE A 13 -26.65 -23.34 24.59
C ILE A 13 -26.90 -22.88 23.15
N GLN A 14 -28.16 -22.66 22.77
CA GLN A 14 -28.53 -22.21 21.42
C GLN A 14 -27.96 -20.81 21.11
N ASN A 15 -28.01 -19.89 22.08
CA ASN A 15 -27.41 -18.57 21.93
C ASN A 15 -25.88 -18.63 21.86
N PHE A 16 -25.25 -19.55 22.59
CA PHE A 16 -23.80 -19.75 22.56
C PHE A 16 -23.33 -20.31 21.21
N THR A 17 -24.07 -21.26 20.63
CA THR A 17 -23.79 -21.78 19.28
C THR A 17 -23.96 -20.71 18.20
N SER A 18 -25.00 -19.86 18.27
CA SER A 18 -25.14 -18.76 17.31
C SER A 18 -24.03 -17.71 17.47
N ALA A 19 -23.62 -17.40 18.71
CA ALA A 19 -22.52 -16.48 18.96
C ALA A 19 -21.17 -17.03 18.45
N LEU A 20 -20.91 -18.33 18.62
CA LEU A 20 -19.72 -19.00 18.09
C LEU A 20 -19.70 -19.01 16.56
N ILE A 21 -20.85 -19.23 15.91
CA ILE A 21 -20.96 -19.19 14.43
C ILE A 21 -20.73 -17.77 13.92
N PHE A 22 -21.31 -16.75 14.56
CA PHE A 22 -21.03 -15.35 14.22
C PHE A 22 -19.56 -14.99 14.45
N PHE A 23 -18.95 -15.46 15.54
CA PHE A 23 -17.53 -15.22 15.81
C PHE A 23 -16.63 -15.97 14.80
N TYR A 24 -17.02 -17.17 14.37
CA TYR A 24 -16.34 -17.91 13.29
C TYR A 24 -16.47 -17.19 11.94
N LEU A 25 -17.64 -16.63 11.63
CA LEU A 25 -17.85 -15.86 10.40
C LEU A 25 -17.09 -14.53 10.43
N ILE A 26 -16.99 -13.86 11.58
CA ILE A 26 -16.19 -12.63 11.75
C ILE A 26 -14.68 -12.94 11.69
N LEU A 27 -14.23 -14.04 12.29
CA LEU A 27 -12.83 -14.50 12.21
C LEU A 27 -12.44 -14.93 10.79
N ASN A 28 -13.35 -15.53 10.02
CA ASN A 28 -13.08 -15.91 8.62
C ASN A 28 -13.29 -14.77 7.60
N CYS A 29 -13.87 -13.63 8.01
CA CYS A 29 -13.97 -12.43 7.16
C CYS A 29 -12.75 -11.49 7.28
N SER A 30 -11.70 -11.90 8.01
CA SER A 30 -10.53 -11.06 8.27
C SER A 30 -9.22 -11.77 7.89
N LEU A 31 -9.13 -12.28 6.67
CA LEU A 31 -7.84 -12.49 6.05
C LEU A 31 -7.86 -11.78 4.70
N PRO A 32 -7.15 -10.63 4.55
CA PRO A 32 -6.75 -10.25 3.22
C PRO A 32 -5.92 -11.44 2.73
N ASN A 33 -6.41 -12.10 1.69
CA ASN A 33 -5.62 -13.03 0.91
C ASN A 33 -4.62 -12.14 0.17
N GLU A 34 -3.64 -11.62 0.92
CA GLU A 34 -2.51 -10.91 0.36
C GLU A 34 -1.80 -11.93 -0.50
N ASP A 35 -1.90 -11.74 -1.79
CA ASP A 35 -1.06 -12.39 -2.77
C ASP A 35 0.39 -11.93 -2.49
N ASP A 36 1.01 -12.59 -1.50
CA ASP A 36 2.38 -12.42 -1.03
C ASP A 36 3.41 -12.68 -2.14
N SER A 37 2.96 -13.10 -3.34
CA SER A 37 3.80 -13.28 -4.51
C SER A 37 4.47 -11.97 -4.94
N PHE A 38 3.74 -10.84 -4.89
CA PHE A 38 4.33 -9.52 -5.15
C PHE A 38 5.40 -9.21 -4.11
N ASN A 39 5.12 -9.40 -2.83
CA ASN A 39 6.04 -9.05 -1.75
C ASN A 39 7.34 -9.86 -1.84
N ARG A 40 7.25 -11.17 -2.06
CA ARG A 40 8.42 -12.08 -2.04
C ARG A 40 9.31 -11.98 -3.28
N ASP A 41 8.73 -11.81 -4.46
CA ASP A 41 9.51 -11.69 -5.71
C ASP A 41 10.05 -10.28 -5.90
N ASN A 42 9.34 -9.27 -5.41
CA ASN A 42 9.79 -7.88 -5.41
C ASN A 42 10.89 -7.66 -4.36
N GLU A 43 10.80 -8.28 -3.16
CA GLU A 43 11.87 -8.25 -2.15
C GLU A 43 13.22 -8.71 -2.72
N LYS A 44 13.25 -9.83 -3.48
CA LYS A 44 14.48 -10.32 -4.12
C LYS A 44 15.00 -9.40 -5.23
N ARG A 45 14.11 -8.85 -6.07
CA ARG A 45 14.50 -7.93 -7.15
C ARG A 45 15.01 -6.61 -6.61
N VAL A 46 14.35 -6.07 -5.59
CA VAL A 46 14.71 -4.81 -4.92
C VAL A 46 16.05 -4.98 -4.22
N ILE A 47 16.28 -6.03 -3.42
CA ILE A 47 17.59 -6.28 -2.78
C ILE A 47 18.70 -6.37 -3.83
N LEU A 48 18.46 -7.09 -4.94
CA LEU A 48 19.45 -7.26 -5.99
C LEU A 48 19.74 -5.95 -6.73
N GLN A 49 18.73 -5.18 -7.11
CA GLN A 49 18.92 -3.85 -7.69
C GLN A 49 19.60 -2.88 -6.71
N TYR A 50 19.23 -2.95 -5.44
CA TYR A 50 19.79 -2.13 -4.36
C TYR A 50 21.27 -2.38 -4.12
N LEU A 51 21.73 -3.63 -4.28
CA LEU A 51 23.13 -4.03 -4.18
C LEU A 51 23.94 -3.70 -5.45
N LEU A 52 23.29 -3.65 -6.62
CA LEU A 52 23.96 -3.54 -7.92
C LEU A 52 23.94 -2.14 -8.52
N LEU A 53 23.04 -1.25 -8.09
CA LEU A 53 22.91 0.11 -8.64
C LEU A 53 23.48 1.17 -7.69
N PRO A 54 24.09 2.23 -8.24
CA PRO A 54 24.54 3.37 -7.44
C PRO A 54 23.34 4.04 -6.74
N PRO A 55 23.52 4.67 -5.57
CA PRO A 55 22.44 5.32 -4.85
C PRO A 55 21.77 6.39 -5.72
N THR A 56 20.47 6.23 -5.97
CA THR A 56 19.65 7.23 -6.64
C THR A 56 19.29 8.33 -5.64
N ASP A 57 19.12 9.57 -6.12
CA ASP A 57 18.55 10.65 -5.32
C ASP A 57 17.11 10.27 -4.88
N PRO A 58 16.78 10.32 -3.57
CA PRO A 58 15.45 9.95 -3.09
C PRO A 58 14.32 10.78 -3.70
N ILE A 59 14.56 12.08 -3.91
CA ILE A 59 13.56 12.98 -4.49
C ILE A 59 13.31 12.57 -5.95
N ARG A 60 14.38 12.36 -6.73
CA ARG A 60 14.24 11.86 -8.11
C ARG A 60 13.50 10.52 -8.18
N SER A 61 13.81 9.60 -7.28
CA SER A 61 13.17 8.27 -7.21
C SER A 61 11.67 8.40 -6.90
N CYS A 62 11.30 9.31 -6.00
CA CYS A 62 9.91 9.62 -5.70
C CYS A 62 9.17 10.20 -6.91
N ILE A 63 9.79 11.14 -7.64
CA ILE A 63 9.20 11.74 -8.85
C ILE A 63 8.95 10.65 -9.90
N ASP A 64 9.92 9.77 -10.14
CA ASP A 64 9.78 8.66 -11.08
C ASP A 64 8.63 7.70 -10.67
N ALA A 65 8.44 7.47 -9.36
CA ALA A 65 7.34 6.67 -8.86
C ALA A 65 5.97 7.32 -9.10
N LEU A 66 5.85 8.64 -8.88
CA LEU A 66 4.61 9.39 -9.16
C LEU A 66 4.29 9.45 -10.65
N GLN A 67 5.30 9.58 -11.51
CA GLN A 67 5.13 9.51 -12.96
C GLN A 67 4.62 8.13 -13.40
N ALA A 68 5.18 7.05 -12.85
CA ALA A 68 4.69 5.69 -13.10
C ALA A 68 3.25 5.51 -12.60
N ALA A 69 2.92 6.06 -11.43
CA ALA A 69 1.56 6.08 -10.90
C ALA A 69 0.60 6.81 -11.84
N GLN A 70 0.95 8.01 -12.30
CA GLN A 70 0.13 8.81 -13.21
C GLN A 70 -0.16 8.06 -14.52
N ILE A 71 0.84 7.40 -15.11
CA ILE A 71 0.66 6.58 -16.31
C ILE A 71 -0.36 5.46 -16.08
N CYS A 72 -0.32 4.82 -14.91
CA CYS A 72 -1.23 3.74 -14.57
C CYS A 72 -2.63 4.25 -14.25
N LEU A 73 -2.75 5.22 -13.34
CA LEU A 73 -4.03 5.80 -12.91
C LEU A 73 -4.77 6.54 -14.03
N ASN A 74 -4.07 7.00 -15.07
CA ASN A 74 -4.70 7.52 -16.29
C ASN A 74 -5.49 6.47 -17.09
N GLN A 75 -5.36 5.19 -16.74
CA GLN A 75 -6.12 4.10 -17.35
C GLN A 75 -7.32 3.67 -16.49
N ALA A 76 -7.41 4.16 -15.24
CA ALA A 76 -8.47 3.81 -14.31
C ALA A 76 -9.81 4.47 -14.73
N PRO A 77 -10.91 3.71 -14.81
CA PRO A 77 -12.19 4.19 -15.36
C PRO A 77 -12.96 5.11 -14.40
N ASP A 78 -12.66 5.06 -13.10
CA ASP A 78 -13.30 5.82 -12.03
C ASP A 78 -12.65 7.19 -11.77
N LEU A 79 -11.51 7.47 -12.41
CA LEU A 79 -10.77 8.72 -12.24
C LEU A 79 -10.99 9.67 -13.43
N PRO A 80 -10.96 11.00 -13.20
CA PRO A 80 -11.03 11.97 -14.28
C PRO A 80 -9.73 11.95 -15.08
N THR A 81 -9.79 11.50 -16.34
CA THR A 81 -8.62 11.36 -17.21
C THR A 81 -8.60 12.42 -18.32
N PRO A 82 -7.43 12.99 -18.67
CA PRO A 82 -6.11 12.76 -18.08
C PRO A 82 -5.94 13.46 -16.71
N LEU A 83 -5.26 12.79 -15.79
CA LEU A 83 -4.88 13.31 -14.48
C LEU A 83 -3.72 14.29 -14.62
N SER A 84 -3.87 15.49 -14.06
CA SER A 84 -2.78 16.46 -13.95
C SER A 84 -1.79 16.09 -12.84
N GLU A 85 -0.60 16.70 -12.86
CA GLU A 85 0.39 16.56 -11.78
C GLU A 85 -0.21 16.91 -10.41
N ALA A 86 -0.90 18.06 -10.32
CA ALA A 86 -1.58 18.51 -9.11
C ALA A 86 -2.68 17.53 -8.65
N THR A 87 -3.42 16.92 -9.59
CA THR A 87 -4.42 15.90 -9.25
C THR A 87 -3.78 14.66 -8.64
N ILE A 88 -2.68 14.18 -9.22
CA ILE A 88 -1.92 13.05 -8.69
C ILE A 88 -1.38 13.39 -7.30
N VAL A 89 -0.74 14.55 -7.14
CA VAL A 89 -0.20 14.97 -5.84
C VAL A 89 -1.32 15.03 -4.80
N SER A 90 -2.46 15.63 -5.14
CA SER A 90 -3.62 15.71 -4.23
C SER A 90 -4.10 14.32 -3.79
N LEU A 91 -4.13 13.33 -4.68
CA LEU A 91 -4.49 11.95 -4.34
C LEU A 91 -3.49 11.35 -3.33
N PHE A 92 -2.19 11.57 -3.53
CA PHE A 92 -1.14 10.99 -2.68
C PHE A 92 -0.83 11.78 -1.40
N SER A 93 -1.20 13.06 -1.34
CA SER A 93 -1.04 13.91 -0.16
C SER A 93 -2.25 13.90 0.77
N GLY A 94 -3.33 13.21 0.38
CA GLY A 94 -4.60 13.24 1.12
C GLY A 94 -5.34 14.56 0.99
N GLY A 95 -5.16 15.26 -0.14
CA GLY A 95 -5.85 16.51 -0.44
C GLY A 95 -5.11 17.78 0.00
N ASP A 96 -3.82 17.70 0.32
CA ASP A 96 -3.02 18.90 0.67
C ASP A 96 -2.83 19.79 -0.57
N SER A 97 -3.54 20.92 -0.59
CA SER A 97 -3.50 21.89 -1.68
C SER A 97 -2.25 22.77 -1.71
N SER A 98 -1.39 22.69 -0.69
CA SER A 98 -0.09 23.40 -0.69
C SER A 98 0.96 22.69 -1.55
N LEU A 99 0.69 21.45 -1.98
CA LEU A 99 1.56 20.63 -2.80
C LEU A 99 0.94 20.46 -4.19
N GLU A 100 1.41 21.25 -5.15
CA GLU A 100 0.86 21.22 -6.52
C GLU A 100 1.78 20.54 -7.55
N SER A 101 2.99 20.15 -7.14
CA SER A 101 4.00 19.52 -8.01
C SER A 101 4.58 18.25 -7.37
N TYR A 102 5.06 17.34 -8.20
CA TYR A 102 5.83 16.17 -7.78
C TYR A 102 7.06 16.60 -7.01
N GLN A 103 7.73 17.66 -7.42
CA GLN A 103 8.89 18.18 -6.72
C GLN A 103 8.55 18.58 -5.28
N SER A 104 7.51 19.39 -5.07
CA SER A 104 7.12 19.86 -3.74
C SER A 104 6.59 18.72 -2.87
N TYR A 105 5.80 17.80 -3.44
CA TYR A 105 5.33 16.62 -2.72
C TYR A 105 6.49 15.71 -2.29
N CYS A 106 7.39 15.38 -3.22
CA CYS A 106 8.51 14.49 -2.93
C CYS A 106 9.48 15.12 -1.93
N ASP A 107 9.75 16.42 -2.02
CA ASP A 107 10.56 17.12 -1.02
C ASP A 107 9.90 17.05 0.37
N SER A 108 8.60 17.32 0.47
CA SER A 108 7.84 17.21 1.72
C SER A 108 7.84 15.78 2.28
N LEU A 109 7.63 14.77 1.41
CA LEU A 109 7.56 13.37 1.80
C LEU A 109 8.92 12.87 2.33
N ILE A 110 10.01 13.11 1.60
CA ILE A 110 11.35 12.64 1.95
C ILE A 110 11.85 13.28 3.25
N HIS A 111 11.50 14.54 3.51
CA HIS A 111 11.84 15.25 4.74
C HIS A 111 10.80 15.07 5.86
N SER A 112 9.75 14.27 5.64
CA SER A 112 8.73 14.02 6.66
C SER A 112 9.32 13.33 7.89
N PRO A 113 8.70 13.48 9.09
CA PRO A 113 9.13 12.78 10.30
C PRO A 113 9.21 11.25 10.15
N THR A 114 8.48 10.69 9.20
CA THR A 114 8.48 9.26 8.89
C THR A 114 9.74 8.87 8.12
N PHE A 115 10.09 9.61 7.06
CA PHE A 115 11.19 9.24 6.15
C PHE A 115 12.55 9.78 6.58
N VAL A 116 12.62 10.88 7.33
CA VAL A 116 13.89 11.49 7.78
C VAL A 116 14.74 10.57 8.66
N LYS A 117 14.12 9.54 9.25
CA LYS A 117 14.80 8.51 10.06
C LYS A 117 15.61 7.53 9.21
N TYR A 118 15.34 7.47 7.91
CA TYR A 118 15.98 6.55 6.98
C TYR A 118 17.15 7.21 6.27
N THR A 119 18.19 6.44 5.96
CA THR A 119 19.28 6.93 5.11
C THR A 119 18.73 7.30 3.72
N SER A 120 19.36 8.24 3.03
CA SER A 120 18.95 8.58 1.65
C SER A 120 18.89 7.35 0.75
N ARG A 121 19.81 6.41 0.93
CA ARG A 121 19.77 5.14 0.21
C ARG A 121 18.47 4.36 0.51
N ALA A 122 18.06 4.23 1.77
CA ALA A 122 16.84 3.53 2.14
C ALA A 122 15.58 4.27 1.63
N GLN A 123 15.59 5.60 1.66
CA GLN A 123 14.50 6.42 1.12
C GLN A 123 14.33 6.17 -0.39
N ALA A 124 15.43 6.22 -1.16
CA ALA A 124 15.41 5.95 -2.61
C ALA A 124 14.91 4.53 -2.92
N CYS A 125 15.35 3.53 -2.15
CA CYS A 125 14.87 2.14 -2.27
C CYS A 125 13.36 2.01 -2.19
N VAL A 126 12.74 2.67 -1.19
CA VAL A 126 11.28 2.61 -1.01
C VAL A 126 10.58 3.23 -2.22
N MET A 127 11.08 4.35 -2.73
CA MET A 127 10.50 5.01 -3.89
C MET A 127 10.65 4.20 -5.17
N ASP A 128 11.81 3.57 -5.40
CA ASP A 128 12.04 2.69 -6.55
C ASP A 128 11.18 1.41 -6.49
N CYS A 129 10.94 0.90 -5.28
CA CYS A 129 10.00 -0.20 -5.06
C CYS A 129 8.55 0.21 -5.35
N ASN A 130 8.15 1.43 -4.95
CA ASN A 130 6.85 2.00 -5.29
C ASN A 130 6.69 2.23 -6.81
N ARG A 131 7.74 2.70 -7.48
CA ARG A 131 7.77 2.77 -8.95
C ARG A 131 7.56 1.38 -9.56
N SER A 132 8.24 0.37 -9.02
CA SER A 132 8.14 -1.02 -9.49
C SER A 132 6.71 -1.55 -9.40
N TYR A 133 6.00 -1.25 -8.31
CA TYR A 133 4.57 -1.56 -8.17
C TYR A 133 3.75 -1.04 -9.37
N TRP A 134 3.87 0.26 -9.67
CA TRP A 134 3.13 0.88 -10.77
C TRP A 134 3.53 0.35 -12.15
N THR A 135 4.82 0.14 -12.37
CA THR A 135 5.29 -0.44 -13.64
C THR A 135 4.82 -1.87 -13.83
N ASN A 136 4.75 -2.67 -12.75
CA ASN A 136 4.25 -4.04 -12.81
C ASN A 136 2.75 -4.06 -13.13
N LYS A 137 1.95 -3.23 -12.45
CA LYS A 137 0.52 -3.05 -12.76
C LYS A 137 0.27 -2.69 -14.22
N ASN A 138 1.09 -1.78 -14.76
CA ASN A 138 1.02 -1.38 -16.17
C ASN A 138 1.41 -2.52 -17.12
N SER A 139 2.53 -3.20 -16.84
CA SER A 139 2.98 -4.34 -17.66
C SER A 139 2.02 -5.54 -17.63
N ALA A 140 1.28 -5.71 -16.53
CA ALA A 140 0.28 -6.74 -16.36
C ALA A 140 -1.09 -6.36 -16.97
N GLY A 141 -1.25 -5.13 -17.49
CA GLY A 141 -2.51 -4.65 -18.06
C GLY A 141 -3.61 -4.39 -17.01
N THR A 142 -3.24 -4.29 -15.73
CA THR A 142 -4.17 -4.15 -14.59
C THR A 142 -4.40 -2.71 -14.15
N CYS A 143 -3.86 -1.72 -14.88
CA CYS A 143 -4.07 -0.30 -14.57
C CYS A 143 -5.50 0.19 -14.81
N GLY A 144 -6.30 -0.55 -15.60
CA GLY A 144 -7.72 -0.27 -15.83
C GLY A 144 -8.67 -0.73 -14.71
N GLU A 145 -8.12 -1.22 -13.59
CA GLU A 145 -8.88 -1.50 -12.37
C GLU A 145 -9.27 -0.19 -11.65
N ASP A 146 -10.11 -0.28 -10.61
CA ASP A 146 -10.53 0.86 -9.79
C ASP A 146 -9.32 1.60 -9.18
N GLY A 147 -9.21 2.90 -9.42
CA GLY A 147 -8.08 3.73 -9.00
C GLY A 147 -7.91 3.78 -7.49
N GLY A 148 -9.01 3.84 -6.73
CA GLY A 148 -9.00 3.77 -5.27
C GLY A 148 -8.37 2.46 -4.76
N SER A 149 -8.76 1.33 -5.35
CA SER A 149 -8.21 0.01 -5.01
C SER A 149 -6.71 -0.09 -5.31
N GLN A 150 -6.25 0.52 -6.40
CA GLN A 150 -4.84 0.56 -6.77
C GLN A 150 -4.02 1.40 -5.77
N ILE A 151 -4.52 2.56 -5.35
CA ILE A 151 -3.87 3.41 -4.34
C ILE A 151 -3.81 2.70 -2.98
N MET A 152 -4.87 2.00 -2.57
CA MET A 152 -4.86 1.17 -1.36
C MET A 152 -3.82 0.05 -1.47
N GLY A 153 -3.74 -0.64 -2.62
CA GLY A 153 -2.75 -1.67 -2.88
C GLY A 153 -1.31 -1.15 -2.82
N LEU A 154 -1.06 0.08 -3.28
CA LEU A 154 0.25 0.73 -3.12
C LEU A 154 0.64 0.87 -1.65
N SER A 155 -0.30 1.17 -0.75
CA SER A 155 0.01 1.37 0.67
C SER A 155 0.57 0.08 1.30
N THR A 156 -0.04 -1.07 0.99
CA THR A 156 0.47 -2.39 1.38
C THR A 156 1.84 -2.68 0.77
N ALA A 157 2.00 -2.39 -0.53
CA ALA A 157 3.29 -2.54 -1.21
C ALA A 157 4.38 -1.67 -0.57
N THR A 158 4.10 -0.40 -0.30
CA THR A 158 5.02 0.58 0.32
C THR A 158 5.48 0.10 1.70
N PHE A 159 4.58 -0.50 2.48
CA PHE A 159 4.92 -1.09 3.77
C PHE A 159 5.91 -2.25 3.62
N GLY A 160 5.66 -3.17 2.67
CA GLY A 160 6.59 -4.26 2.33
C GLY A 160 7.94 -3.76 1.82
N CYS A 161 7.93 -2.74 0.95
CA CYS A 161 9.11 -2.04 0.46
C CYS A 161 9.91 -1.44 1.62
N THR A 162 9.26 -0.74 2.54
CA THR A 162 9.91 -0.12 3.71
C THR A 162 10.63 -1.16 4.55
N LYS A 163 9.94 -2.25 4.93
CA LYS A 163 10.52 -3.34 5.72
C LYS A 163 11.77 -3.92 5.04
N THR A 164 11.68 -4.18 3.74
CA THR A 164 12.80 -4.70 2.95
C THR A 164 13.94 -3.70 2.97
N CYS A 165 13.70 -2.48 2.50
CA CYS A 165 14.71 -1.45 2.31
C CYS A 165 15.42 -1.05 3.61
N THR A 166 14.73 -0.96 4.75
CA THR A 166 15.39 -0.66 6.03
C THR A 166 16.26 -1.81 6.51
N SER A 167 15.80 -3.06 6.36
CA SER A 167 16.54 -4.26 6.80
C SER A 167 17.90 -4.42 6.10
N VAL A 168 18.01 -4.06 4.83
CA VAL A 168 19.28 -4.14 4.07
C VAL A 168 20.17 -2.92 4.27
N SER A 169 19.61 -1.79 4.69
CA SER A 169 20.32 -0.51 4.81
C SER A 169 21.01 -0.31 6.15
N GLY A 170 20.85 -1.23 7.10
CA GLY A 170 21.51 -1.18 8.40
C GLY A 170 20.88 -0.19 9.38
N LEU A 171 19.56 0.04 9.29
CA LEU A 171 18.76 0.76 10.29
C LEU A 171 17.82 -0.20 11.02
#